data_AF-A0A3A6U589-F1
#
_entry.id   AF-A0A3A6U589-F1
#
_cell.length_a   1.000
_cell.length_b   1.000
_cell.length_c   1.000
_cell.angle_alpha   90.00
_cell.angle_beta   90.00
_cell.angle_gamma   90.00
#
_symmetry.space_group_name_H-M   'P 1'
#
loop_
_entity.id
_entity.type
_entity.pdbx_description
1 polymer ?
#
loop_
_entity_poly.entity_id
_entity_poly.type
_entity_poly.pdbx_seq_one_letter_code
_entity_poly.pdbx_strand_id
1 'polypeptide(L)'
;MPRLPASADNIDVREGSVIKREPLSDFLQRFKVSGINRIPKNEFDTIPQLLSVKTHLAHQLSAKARMFIRFTLEKNKAAEMNKHYLVLPIIKSGVDLPEQAYVAPILSTEHAMIYRAVKVMNNVSYAQVTELATMDELDFNHCVATINDVSSLQQDILKRYQQSRPFLTEQQIVNLGVGIVWLSLVGFVDSKTDHIVMLD
;
A
#
# COMPACT_ATOMS: atom_id res chain seq x y z
N MET A 1 -25.11 6.49 -17.42
CA MET A 1 -25.30 5.43 -16.40
C MET A 1 -25.53 6.09 -15.06
N PRO A 2 -26.49 5.62 -14.24
CA PRO A 2 -26.66 6.13 -12.88
C PRO A 2 -25.36 5.92 -12.09
N ARG A 3 -24.92 6.94 -11.33
CA ARG A 3 -23.72 6.84 -10.50
C ARG A 3 -24.02 5.87 -9.34
N LEU A 4 -23.19 4.84 -9.17
CA LEU A 4 -23.26 3.95 -8.03
C LEU A 4 -23.19 4.75 -6.71
N PRO A 5 -23.88 4.31 -5.64
CA PRO A 5 -23.83 5.00 -4.35
C PRO A 5 -22.42 4.96 -3.76
N ALA A 6 -22.11 5.89 -2.87
CA ALA A 6 -20.86 5.82 -2.12
C ALA A 6 -21.00 4.69 -1.08
N SER A 7 -20.17 3.65 -1.19
CA SER A 7 -20.07 2.58 -0.18
C SER A 7 -18.67 1.98 -0.23
N ALA A 8 -18.30 1.24 0.83
CA ALA A 8 -17.04 0.51 0.87
C ALA A 8 -16.93 -0.61 -0.18
N ASP A 9 -18.07 -1.05 -0.74
CA ASP A 9 -18.15 -2.05 -1.81
C ASP A 9 -17.91 -1.46 -3.21
N ASN A 10 -17.81 -0.13 -3.31
CA ASN A 10 -17.51 0.58 -4.54
C ASN A 10 -16.15 1.28 -4.43
N ILE A 11 -15.52 1.53 -5.57
CA ILE A 11 -14.24 2.23 -5.64
C ILE A 11 -14.31 3.40 -6.61
N ASP A 12 -13.70 4.52 -6.24
CA ASP A 12 -13.51 5.69 -7.11
C ASP A 12 -12.08 5.70 -7.66
N VAL A 13 -11.97 5.61 -8.98
CA VAL A 13 -10.68 5.55 -9.68
C VAL A 13 -10.62 6.65 -10.74
N ARG A 14 -9.51 7.38 -10.75
CA ARG A 14 -9.18 8.32 -11.82
C ARG A 14 -8.47 7.57 -12.94
N GLU A 15 -9.10 7.57 -14.11
CA GLU A 15 -8.56 7.08 -15.37
C GLU A 15 -8.45 8.27 -16.34
N GLY A 16 -7.22 8.76 -16.55
CA GLY A 16 -6.99 10.01 -17.27
C GLY A 16 -7.64 11.21 -16.57
N SER A 17 -8.52 11.93 -17.27
CA SER A 17 -9.26 13.08 -16.74
C SER A 17 -10.62 12.73 -16.11
N VAL A 18 -11.02 11.46 -16.14
CA VAL A 18 -12.34 11.02 -15.70
C VAL A 18 -12.24 10.24 -14.40
N ILE A 19 -13.20 10.47 -13.50
CA ILE A 19 -13.37 9.68 -12.28
C ILE A 19 -14.52 8.72 -12.52
N LYS A 20 -14.21 7.42 -12.44
CA LYS A 20 -15.18 6.34 -12.56
C LYS A 20 -15.43 5.72 -11.20
N ARG A 21 -16.68 5.33 -10.97
CA ARG A 21 -17.07 4.49 -9.85
C ARG A 21 -17.50 3.14 -10.37
N GLU A 22 -16.95 2.08 -9.81
CA GLU A 22 -17.29 0.70 -10.15
C GLU A 22 -17.34 -0.16 -8.88
N PRO A 23 -17.97 -1.36 -8.92
CA PRO A 23 -17.91 -2.31 -7.82
C PRO A 23 -16.47 -2.74 -7.56
N LEU A 24 -16.07 -2.84 -6.29
CA LEU A 24 -14.73 -3.26 -5.89
C LEU A 24 -14.42 -4.67 -6.41
N SER A 25 -15.41 -5.58 -6.41
CA SER A 25 -15.26 -6.95 -6.93
C SER A 25 -14.79 -6.96 -8.38
N ASP A 26 -15.43 -6.15 -9.22
CA ASP A 26 -15.20 -6.11 -10.67
C ASP A 26 -13.83 -5.50 -10.95
N PHE A 27 -13.47 -4.46 -10.19
CA PHE A 27 -12.15 -3.86 -10.22
C PHE A 27 -11.05 -4.86 -9.85
N LEU A 28 -11.21 -5.62 -8.75
CA LEU A 28 -10.23 -6.63 -8.33
C LEU A 28 -10.09 -7.75 -9.39
N GLN A 29 -11.21 -8.18 -9.98
CA GLN A 29 -11.22 -9.20 -11.03
C GLN A 29 -10.51 -8.71 -12.30
N ARG A 30 -10.72 -7.46 -12.71
CA ARG A 30 -10.04 -6.83 -13.85
C ARG A 30 -8.51 -6.93 -13.73
N PHE A 31 -7.98 -6.72 -12.52
CA PHE A 31 -6.55 -6.80 -12.25
C PHE A 31 -6.04 -8.17 -11.78
N LYS A 32 -6.92 -9.16 -11.63
CA LYS A 32 -6.61 -10.50 -11.10
C LYS A 32 -5.88 -10.45 -9.74
N VAL A 33 -6.28 -9.51 -8.89
CA VAL A 33 -5.72 -9.30 -7.55
C VAL A 33 -6.74 -9.67 -6.48
N SER A 34 -6.25 -9.97 -5.27
CA SER A 34 -7.08 -10.30 -4.11
C SER A 34 -7.45 -9.08 -3.26
N GLY A 35 -6.81 -7.93 -3.51
CA GLY A 35 -7.11 -6.72 -2.76
C GLY A 35 -6.33 -5.50 -3.25
N ILE A 36 -6.55 -4.38 -2.55
CA ILE A 36 -5.89 -3.11 -2.83
C ILE A 36 -5.14 -2.65 -1.58
N ASN A 37 -3.89 -2.25 -1.79
CA ASN A 37 -3.11 -1.51 -0.81
C ASN A 37 -3.11 -0.03 -1.20
N ARG A 38 -3.86 0.77 -0.45
CA ARG A 38 -3.98 2.21 -0.65
C ARG A 38 -2.83 2.91 0.09
N ILE A 39 -2.08 3.75 -0.62
CA ILE A 39 -0.94 4.48 -0.06
C ILE A 39 -1.11 5.97 -0.38
N PRO A 40 -0.91 6.90 0.58
CA PRO A 40 -0.87 8.33 0.28
C PRO A 40 0.06 8.65 -0.90
N LYS A 41 -0.35 9.53 -1.82
CA LYS A 41 0.42 9.79 -3.06
C LYS A 41 1.89 10.15 -2.79
N ASN A 42 2.15 10.98 -1.78
CA ASN A 42 3.49 11.39 -1.38
C ASN A 42 4.38 10.21 -0.95
N GLU A 43 3.83 9.23 -0.22
CA GLU A 43 4.55 8.02 0.15
C GLU A 43 4.73 7.08 -1.04
N PHE A 44 3.67 6.91 -1.84
CA PHE A 44 3.70 6.10 -3.05
C PHE A 44 4.79 6.55 -4.02
N ASP A 45 4.95 7.87 -4.18
CA ASP A 45 5.99 8.46 -5.04
C ASP A 45 7.42 8.13 -4.60
N THR A 46 7.60 7.69 -3.37
CA THR A 46 8.90 7.31 -2.80
C THR A 46 9.16 5.81 -2.77
N ILE A 47 8.23 4.99 -3.28
CA ILE A 47 8.45 3.54 -3.38
C ILE A 47 9.61 3.30 -4.36
N PRO A 48 10.67 2.56 -3.97
CA PRO A 48 11.89 2.41 -4.76
C PRO A 48 11.63 1.91 -6.19
N GLN A 49 10.66 1.00 -6.36
CA GLN A 49 10.34 0.39 -7.65
C GLN A 49 9.62 1.35 -8.61
N LEU A 50 8.96 2.39 -8.10
CA LEU A 50 8.12 3.27 -8.91
C LEU A 50 8.94 4.00 -9.98
N LEU A 51 10.17 4.41 -9.66
CA LEU A 51 11.05 5.06 -10.64
C LEU A 51 11.29 4.14 -11.85
N SER A 52 11.58 2.87 -11.60
CA SER A 52 11.83 1.89 -12.66
C SER A 52 10.58 1.60 -13.49
N VAL A 53 9.39 1.65 -12.89
CA VAL A 53 8.12 1.57 -13.62
C VAL A 53 7.94 2.80 -14.53
N LYS A 54 8.17 4.01 -13.99
CA LYS A 54 8.06 5.28 -14.75
C LYS A 54 9.05 5.39 -15.90
N THR A 55 10.25 4.82 -15.76
CA THR A 55 11.31 4.85 -16.78
C THR A 55 11.31 3.61 -17.69
N HIS A 56 10.31 2.73 -17.57
CA HIS A 56 10.20 1.47 -18.33
C HIS A 56 11.36 0.47 -18.12
N LEU A 57 12.07 0.56 -16.99
CA LEU A 57 13.18 -0.32 -16.62
C LEU A 57 12.79 -1.39 -15.58
N ALA A 58 11.51 -1.51 -15.23
CA ALA A 58 11.04 -2.47 -14.23
C ALA A 58 11.41 -3.94 -14.55
N HIS A 59 11.49 -4.31 -15.83
CA HIS A 59 11.93 -5.64 -16.29
C HIS A 59 13.41 -5.94 -15.98
N GLN A 60 14.22 -4.91 -15.75
CA GLN A 60 15.65 -5.02 -15.43
C GLN A 60 15.90 -5.16 -13.92
N LEU A 61 14.87 -4.99 -13.09
CA LEU A 61 15.00 -5.15 -11.65
C LEU A 61 15.29 -6.61 -11.30
N SER A 62 16.36 -6.80 -10.52
CA SER A 62 16.64 -8.09 -9.88
C SER A 62 15.54 -8.46 -8.88
N ALA A 63 15.44 -9.74 -8.52
CA ALA A 63 14.47 -10.21 -7.53
C ALA A 63 14.56 -9.42 -6.19
N LYS A 64 15.78 -9.10 -5.73
CA LYS A 64 16.00 -8.26 -4.55
C LYS A 64 15.48 -6.84 -4.76
N ALA A 65 15.76 -6.22 -5.91
CA ALA A 65 15.32 -4.84 -6.19
C ALA A 65 13.80 -4.71 -6.35
N ARG A 66 13.08 -5.81 -6.59
CA ARG A 66 11.61 -5.86 -6.63
C ARG A 66 10.96 -5.91 -5.24
N MET A 67 11.74 -6.01 -4.17
CA MET A 67 11.23 -6.10 -2.80
C MET A 67 10.78 -4.75 -2.26
N PHE A 68 9.58 -4.73 -1.68
CA PHE A 68 9.00 -3.60 -0.97
C PHE A 68 8.50 -4.08 0.39
N ILE A 69 8.81 -3.36 1.46
CA ILE A 69 8.36 -3.67 2.82
C ILE A 69 7.36 -2.60 3.25
N ARG A 70 6.19 -3.05 3.67
CA ARG A 70 5.12 -2.18 4.17
C ARG A 70 4.84 -2.46 5.64
N PHE A 71 4.71 -1.38 6.40
CA PHE A 71 4.34 -1.41 7.80
C PHE A 71 2.94 -0.86 8.03
N THR A 72 2.21 -1.49 8.95
CA THR A 72 0.91 -1.03 9.46
C THR A 72 0.89 -1.14 10.98
N LEU A 73 -0.03 -0.46 11.65
CA LEU A 73 -0.23 -0.62 13.08
C LEU A 73 -0.75 -2.03 13.40
N GLU A 74 -0.13 -2.71 14.36
CA GLU A 74 -0.51 -4.03 14.92
C GLU A 74 -0.49 -5.18 13.90
N LYS A 75 -1.25 -5.10 12.80
CA LYS A 75 -1.49 -6.22 11.88
C LYS A 75 -1.85 -5.77 10.47
N ASN A 76 -1.52 -6.62 9.51
CA ASN A 76 -1.95 -6.49 8.11
C ASN A 76 -3.18 -7.35 7.85
N LYS A 77 -4.36 -6.87 8.29
CA LYS A 77 -5.63 -7.63 8.18
C LYS A 77 -5.96 -8.11 6.75
N ALA A 78 -5.51 -7.38 5.74
CA ALA A 78 -5.85 -7.65 4.34
C ALA A 78 -4.78 -8.47 3.59
N ALA A 79 -3.56 -8.60 4.13
CA ALA A 79 -2.46 -9.23 3.41
C ALA A 79 -2.32 -10.72 3.80
N GLU A 80 -2.48 -11.58 2.80
CA GLU A 80 -2.31 -13.02 2.88
C GLU A 80 -1.11 -13.44 2.03
N MET A 81 -0.36 -14.43 2.50
CA MET A 81 0.78 -14.95 1.75
C MET A 81 0.39 -15.45 0.35
N ASN A 82 1.26 -15.22 -0.62
CA ASN A 82 1.14 -15.60 -2.03
C ASN A 82 -0.06 -14.99 -2.78
N LYS A 83 -0.81 -14.08 -2.16
CA LYS A 83 -1.85 -13.31 -2.84
C LYS A 83 -1.26 -12.07 -3.52
N HIS A 84 -1.93 -11.63 -4.57
CA HIS A 84 -1.57 -10.42 -5.32
C HIS A 84 -2.40 -9.24 -4.84
N TYR A 85 -1.75 -8.09 -4.71
CA TYR A 85 -2.36 -6.84 -4.28
C TYR A 85 -1.99 -5.74 -5.25
N LEU A 86 -2.99 -4.96 -5.65
CA LEU A 86 -2.78 -3.75 -6.41
C LEU A 86 -2.45 -2.61 -5.43
N VAL A 87 -1.26 -2.04 -5.55
CA VAL A 87 -0.85 -0.87 -4.77
C VAL A 87 -1.21 0.38 -5.57
N LEU A 88 -2.09 1.20 -4.99
CA LEU A 88 -2.62 2.40 -5.64
C LEU A 88 -2.36 3.65 -4.80
N PRO A 89 -1.94 4.77 -5.43
CA PRO A 89 -1.87 6.05 -4.76
C PRO A 89 -3.27 6.64 -4.50
N ILE A 90 -3.47 7.17 -3.30
CA ILE A 90 -4.60 8.04 -2.95
C ILE A 90 -4.28 9.44 -3.45
N ILE A 91 -5.01 9.92 -4.46
CA ILE A 91 -4.87 11.28 -5.02
C ILE A 91 -5.82 12.28 -4.35
N LYS A 92 -6.91 11.79 -3.74
CA LYS A 92 -7.79 12.58 -2.89
C LYS A 92 -8.32 11.70 -1.76
N SER A 93 -8.15 12.16 -0.53
CA SER A 93 -8.60 11.44 0.67
C SER A 93 -10.13 11.30 0.70
N GLY A 94 -10.58 10.17 1.24
CA GLY A 94 -11.99 9.91 1.55
C GLY A 94 -12.31 10.22 3.01
N VAL A 95 -13.54 9.92 3.41
CA VAL A 95 -14.06 10.07 4.78
C VAL A 95 -14.85 8.82 5.16
N ASP A 96 -14.55 8.27 6.33
CA ASP A 96 -15.23 7.10 6.90
C ASP A 96 -15.37 7.31 8.42
N LEU A 97 -16.34 8.14 8.80
CA LEU A 97 -16.63 8.50 10.18
C LEU A 97 -18.09 8.15 10.52
N PRO A 98 -18.40 7.63 11.72
CA PRO A 98 -19.75 7.16 12.08
C PRO A 98 -20.87 8.18 11.86
N GLU A 99 -20.56 9.47 11.94
CA GLU A 99 -21.52 10.58 11.87
C GLU A 99 -21.49 11.32 10.52
N GLN A 100 -20.67 10.87 9.56
CA GLN A 100 -20.58 11.49 8.23
C GLN A 100 -20.93 10.48 7.15
N ALA A 101 -21.51 10.96 6.05
CA ALA A 101 -21.74 10.12 4.89
C ALA A 101 -20.39 9.59 4.37
N TYR A 102 -20.33 8.29 4.10
CA TYR A 102 -19.11 7.67 3.55
C TYR A 102 -18.71 8.35 2.23
N VAL A 103 -17.45 8.74 2.14
CA VAL A 103 -16.83 9.27 0.93
C VAL A 103 -15.64 8.39 0.59
N ALA A 104 -15.71 7.68 -0.54
CA ALA A 104 -14.59 6.88 -1.01
C ALA A 104 -13.38 7.77 -1.32
N PRO A 105 -12.15 7.33 -0.98
CA PRO A 105 -10.95 7.99 -1.50
C PRO A 105 -10.87 7.81 -3.01
N ILE A 106 -10.31 8.80 -3.70
CA ILE A 106 -10.07 8.72 -5.14
C ILE A 106 -8.66 8.18 -5.35
N LEU A 107 -8.58 7.06 -6.06
CA LEU A 107 -7.33 6.37 -6.38
C LEU A 107 -6.92 6.65 -7.82
N SER A 108 -5.64 6.46 -8.17
CA SER A 108 -5.14 6.56 -9.55
C SER A 108 -4.57 5.23 -9.99
N THR A 109 -4.95 4.73 -11.16
CA THR A 109 -4.33 3.54 -11.78
C THR A 109 -3.01 3.85 -12.50
N GLU A 110 -2.72 5.13 -12.70
CA GLU A 110 -1.47 5.60 -13.29
C GLU A 110 -0.26 5.06 -12.49
N HIS A 111 0.54 4.21 -13.14
CA HIS A 111 1.68 3.49 -12.54
C HIS A 111 1.31 2.60 -11.36
N ALA A 112 0.07 2.11 -11.31
CA ALA A 112 -0.33 1.12 -10.31
C ALA A 112 0.61 -0.09 -10.37
N MET A 113 1.01 -0.59 -9.21
CA MET A 113 1.95 -1.70 -9.10
C MET A 113 1.25 -2.92 -8.53
N ILE A 114 1.54 -4.10 -9.08
CA ILE A 114 1.02 -5.37 -8.60
C ILE A 114 2.13 -6.06 -7.83
N TYR A 115 1.86 -6.32 -6.55
CA TYR A 115 2.77 -6.99 -5.66
C TYR A 115 2.21 -8.33 -5.21
N ARG A 116 3.08 -9.33 -5.08
CA ARG A 116 2.79 -10.57 -4.36
C ARG A 116 3.27 -10.45 -2.92
N ALA A 117 2.45 -10.78 -1.94
CA ALA A 117 2.90 -10.90 -0.55
C ALA A 117 3.75 -12.15 -0.36
N VAL A 118 4.98 -11.99 0.10
CA VAL A 118 5.94 -13.11 0.27
C VAL A 118 6.15 -13.50 1.73
N LYS A 119 6.01 -12.55 2.66
CA LYS A 119 6.08 -12.79 4.12
C LYS A 119 5.13 -11.82 4.79
N VAL A 120 4.42 -12.28 5.81
CA VAL A 120 3.54 -11.45 6.64
C VAL A 120 3.86 -11.75 8.10
N MET A 121 4.11 -10.71 8.88
CA MET A 121 4.27 -10.79 10.33
C MET A 121 3.32 -9.78 10.97
N ASN A 122 2.70 -10.15 12.09
CA ASN A 122 1.78 -9.31 12.83
C ASN A 122 2.22 -9.25 14.29
N ASN A 123 1.81 -8.21 14.99
CA ASN A 123 2.11 -7.96 16.40
C ASN A 123 3.61 -7.95 16.69
N VAL A 124 4.41 -7.41 15.77
CA VAL A 124 5.86 -7.32 15.92
C VAL A 124 6.19 -6.09 16.76
N SER A 125 6.83 -6.29 17.91
CA SER A 125 7.32 -5.18 18.74
C SER A 125 8.48 -4.44 18.07
N TYR A 126 8.71 -3.19 18.43
CA TYR A 126 9.85 -2.43 17.91
C TYR A 126 11.21 -3.05 18.27
N ALA A 127 11.31 -3.75 19.41
CA ALA A 127 12.51 -4.53 19.75
C ALA A 127 12.76 -5.66 18.74
N GLN A 128 11.71 -6.41 18.36
CA GLN A 128 11.82 -7.44 17.32
C GLN A 128 12.11 -6.84 15.94
N VAL A 129 11.61 -5.64 15.62
CA VAL A 129 12.00 -4.95 14.38
C VAL A 129 13.51 -4.66 14.38
N THR A 130 14.07 -4.21 15.50
CA THR A 130 15.53 -4.01 15.65
C THR A 130 16.31 -5.31 15.45
N GLU A 131 15.83 -6.41 16.02
CA GLU A 131 16.44 -7.75 15.84
C GLU A 131 16.43 -8.17 14.36
N LEU A 132 15.28 -8.05 13.69
CA LEU A 132 15.15 -8.36 12.26
C LEU A 132 16.10 -7.52 11.39
N ALA A 133 16.24 -6.23 11.71
CA ALA A 133 17.16 -5.35 10.99
C ALA A 133 18.63 -5.72 11.24
N THR A 134 18.97 -6.10 12.47
CA THR A 134 20.34 -6.53 12.85
C THR A 134 20.72 -7.86 12.21
N MET A 135 19.74 -8.73 11.96
CA MET A 135 19.90 -10.04 11.32
C MET A 135 19.80 -9.98 9.78
N ASP A 136 19.74 -8.78 9.18
CA ASP A 136 19.53 -8.58 7.73
C ASP A 136 18.23 -9.21 7.17
N GLU A 137 17.25 -9.52 8.02
CA GLU A 137 15.91 -10.00 7.60
C GLU A 137 14.97 -8.85 7.19
N LEU A 138 15.30 -7.63 7.61
CA LEU A 138 14.58 -6.41 7.29
C LEU A 138 15.56 -5.35 6.81
N ASP A 139 15.46 -4.98 5.54
CA ASP A 139 16.26 -3.94 4.91
C ASP A 139 15.38 -2.71 4.67
N PHE A 140 15.65 -1.62 5.40
CA PHE A 140 14.89 -0.38 5.28
C PHE A 140 15.01 0.29 3.90
N ASN A 141 16.01 -0.07 3.08
CA ASN A 141 16.09 0.39 1.69
C ASN A 141 14.94 -0.11 0.80
N HIS A 142 14.21 -1.12 1.27
CA HIS A 142 13.00 -1.61 0.62
C HIS A 142 11.72 -0.90 1.10
N CYS A 143 11.81 0.18 1.87
CA CYS A 143 10.66 0.91 2.41
C CYS A 143 10.38 2.21 1.64
N VAL A 144 9.31 2.91 2.03
CA VAL A 144 9.10 4.31 1.60
C VAL A 144 10.18 5.20 2.21
N ALA A 145 10.53 6.30 1.54
CA ALA A 145 11.70 7.11 1.92
C ALA A 145 11.63 7.74 3.33
N THR A 146 10.44 7.83 3.92
CA THR A 146 10.26 8.33 5.29
C THR A 146 10.64 7.33 6.37
N ILE A 147 10.90 6.07 6.02
CA ILE A 147 11.21 4.99 6.96
C ILE A 147 12.60 4.44 6.60
N ASN A 148 13.61 4.86 7.34
CA ASN A 148 15.02 4.49 7.11
C ASN A 148 15.64 3.69 8.28
N ASP A 149 14.95 3.65 9.41
CA ASP A 149 15.34 2.95 10.63
C ASP A 149 14.10 2.71 11.53
N VAL A 150 14.31 2.09 12.69
CA VAL A 150 13.24 1.79 13.65
C VAL A 150 12.61 3.06 14.23
N SER A 151 13.39 4.12 14.42
CA SER A 151 12.93 5.39 14.99
C SER A 151 11.98 6.12 14.04
N SER A 152 12.37 6.26 12.78
CA SER A 152 11.57 6.83 11.70
C SER A 152 10.32 5.99 11.42
N LEU A 153 10.42 4.65 11.48
CA LEU A 153 9.24 3.77 11.44
C LEU A 153 8.23 4.12 12.54
N GLN A 154 8.70 4.25 13.79
CA GLN A 154 7.83 4.57 14.93
C GLN A 154 7.13 5.92 14.74
N GLN A 155 7.87 6.95 14.30
CA GLN A 155 7.31 8.26 14.01
C GLN A 155 6.30 8.23 12.87
N ASP A 156 6.57 7.46 11.82
CA ASP A 156 5.68 7.32 10.68
C ASP A 156 4.36 6.61 11.06
N ILE A 157 4.43 5.54 11.86
CA ILE A 157 3.25 4.87 12.43
C ILE A 157 2.47 5.83 13.34
N LEU A 158 3.13 6.55 14.24
CA LEU A 158 2.47 7.53 15.11
C LEU A 158 1.71 8.57 14.28
N LYS A 159 2.39 9.21 13.33
CA LYS A 159 1.80 10.24 12.47
C LYS A 159 0.57 9.74 11.72
N ARG A 160 0.62 8.52 11.14
CA ARG A 160 -0.51 7.93 10.41
C ARG A 160 -1.70 7.62 11.31
N TYR A 161 -1.46 7.11 12.52
CA TYR A 161 -2.51 6.55 13.36
C TYR A 161 -3.02 7.48 14.45
N GLN A 162 -2.30 8.54 14.84
CA GLN A 162 -2.81 9.57 15.76
C GLN A 162 -4.11 10.19 15.27
N GLN A 163 -4.20 10.50 13.96
CA GLN A 163 -5.39 11.12 13.37
C GLN A 163 -6.56 10.13 13.24
N SER A 164 -6.26 8.86 12.90
CA SER A 164 -7.30 7.84 12.64
C SER A 164 -7.70 7.04 13.89
N ARG A 165 -6.95 7.18 14.99
CA ARG A 165 -7.16 6.56 16.31
C ARG A 165 -6.93 7.58 17.43
N PRO A 166 -7.67 8.70 17.46
CA PRO A 166 -7.43 9.80 18.43
C PRO A 166 -7.71 9.41 19.89
N PHE A 167 -8.34 8.26 20.12
CA PHE A 167 -8.60 7.69 21.44
C PHE A 167 -7.41 6.91 22.03
N LEU A 168 -6.34 6.71 21.25
CA LEU A 168 -5.11 6.08 21.72
C LEU A 168 -4.06 7.16 22.00
N THR A 169 -3.36 7.03 23.12
CA THR A 169 -2.14 7.81 23.37
C THR A 169 -1.00 7.33 22.47
N GLU A 170 0.02 8.16 22.30
CA GLU A 170 1.23 7.77 21.57
C GLU A 170 1.83 6.47 22.11
N GLN A 171 1.93 6.35 23.44
CA GLN A 171 2.45 5.15 24.09
C GLN A 171 1.60 3.92 23.78
N GLN A 172 0.27 4.06 23.73
CA GLN A 172 -0.61 2.94 23.35
C GLN A 172 -0.39 2.55 21.89
N ILE A 173 -0.25 3.50 20.97
CA ILE A 173 0.05 3.22 19.55
C ILE A 173 1.39 2.48 19.43
N VAL A 174 2.43 2.91 20.15
CA VAL A 174 3.74 2.24 20.15
C VAL A 174 3.62 0.83 20.72
N ASN A 175 2.90 0.64 21.82
CA ASN A 175 2.76 -0.66 22.47
C ASN A 175 1.98 -1.70 21.64
N LEU A 176 1.16 -1.26 20.68
CA LEU A 176 0.49 -2.16 19.73
C LEU A 176 1.48 -2.83 18.75
N GLY A 177 2.69 -2.28 18.61
CA GLY A 177 3.68 -2.75 17.65
C GLY A 177 3.24 -2.57 16.19
N VAL A 178 3.85 -3.34 15.30
CA VAL A 178 3.63 -3.22 13.85
C VAL A 178 3.29 -4.56 13.21
N GLY A 179 2.45 -4.49 12.19
CA GLY A 179 2.37 -5.53 11.18
C GLY A 179 3.35 -5.21 10.06
N ILE A 180 4.05 -6.23 9.56
CA ILE A 180 5.05 -6.12 8.48
C ILE A 180 4.63 -7.03 7.33
N VAL A 181 4.64 -6.51 6.10
CA VAL A 181 4.46 -7.30 4.88
C VAL A 181 5.64 -7.06 3.98
N TRP A 182 6.26 -8.17 3.56
CA TRP A 182 7.20 -8.18 2.46
C TRP A 182 6.43 -8.46 1.19
N LEU A 183 6.59 -7.56 0.23
CA LEU A 183 5.93 -7.55 -1.06
C LEU A 183 7.01 -7.70 -2.14
N SER A 184 6.73 -8.49 -3.16
CA SER A 184 7.59 -8.61 -4.35
C SER A 184 6.82 -8.11 -5.56
N LEU A 185 7.39 -7.16 -6.29
CA LEU A 185 6.78 -6.61 -7.50
C LEU A 185 6.71 -7.71 -8.57
N VAL A 186 5.50 -8.01 -9.04
CA VAL A 186 5.23 -9.03 -10.08
C VAL A 186 4.58 -8.45 -11.33
N GLY A 187 4.16 -7.19 -11.29
CA GLY A 187 3.61 -6.52 -12.45
C GLY A 187 3.28 -5.06 -12.17
N PHE A 188 2.84 -4.35 -13.20
CA PHE A 188 2.39 -2.97 -13.10
C PHE A 188 1.40 -2.64 -14.22
N VAL A 189 0.66 -1.54 -14.07
CA VAL A 189 -0.24 -1.01 -15.10
C VAL A 189 0.54 -0.01 -15.95
N ASP A 190 0.63 -0.26 -17.25
CA ASP A 190 1.20 0.68 -18.21
C ASP A 190 0.25 1.85 -18.40
N SER A 191 0.68 3.06 -18.03
CA SER A 191 -0.13 4.26 -18.09
C SER A 191 -0.50 4.69 -19.51
N LYS A 192 0.18 4.18 -20.55
CA LYS A 192 -0.13 4.50 -21.96
C LYS A 192 -1.22 3.60 -22.52
N THR A 193 -1.25 2.34 -22.08
CA THR A 193 -2.08 1.30 -22.69
C THR A 193 -3.17 0.78 -21.75
N ASP A 194 -3.11 1.15 -20.46
CA ASP A 194 -3.97 0.67 -19.37
C ASP A 194 -3.96 -0.87 -19.24
N HIS A 195 -2.91 -1.52 -19.77
CA HIS A 195 -2.70 -2.95 -19.70
C HIS A 195 -1.75 -3.33 -18.57
N ILE A 196 -1.96 -4.54 -18.04
CA ILE A 196 -1.09 -5.15 -17.04
C ILE A 196 0.13 -5.73 -17.72
N VAL A 197 1.30 -5.27 -17.29
CA VAL A 197 2.60 -5.83 -17.66
C VAL A 197 3.07 -6.69 -16.49
N MET A 198 3.19 -7.99 -16.70
CA MET A 198 3.77 -8.90 -15.71
C MET A 198 5.29 -8.90 -15.82
N LEU A 199 5.97 -9.05 -14.70
CA LEU A 199 7.41 -9.21 -14.61
C LEU A 199 7.73 -10.68 -14.39
N ASP A 200 8.56 -11.24 -15.28
CA ASP A 200 9.11 -12.60 -15.17
C ASP A 200 10.08 -12.74 -13.99
#